data_AF-A0A441UM36-F1
#
_entry.id   AF-A0A441UM36-F1
#
_cell.length_a   1.000
_cell.length_b   1.000
_cell.length_c   1.000
_cell.angle_alpha   90.00
_cell.angle_beta   90.00
_cell.angle_gamma   90.00
#
_symmetry.space_group_name_H-M   'P 1'
#
loop_
_entity.id
_entity.type
_entity.pdbx_description
1 polymer ?
#
loop_
_entity_poly.entity_id
_entity_poly.type
_entity_poly.pdbx_seq_one_letter_code
_entity_poly.pdbx_strand_id
1 'polypeptide(L)'
;MAKNSESIDKGGVAEEALREYFKGLGSFVLRGVPVKEGSEAVTDIDLWVYTRSSPLSRHVTIVDIKNKKRGKAFERAIWLKGLQAAVGADDAVVATQGARDSAFKFASRLQIKVLSSGVFDAIVKRYSTEGQRLSLEDIEGQWRKVTLGPSNVATLMETARLE
;
A
#
# COMPACT_ATOMS: atom_id res chain seq x y z
N MET A 1 0.54 -21.77 24.56
CA MET A 1 0.43 -21.59 23.10
C MET A 1 0.74 -20.13 22.79
N ALA A 2 1.94 -19.84 22.27
CA ALA A 2 2.34 -18.48 21.96
C ALA A 2 1.64 -18.03 20.66
N LYS A 3 0.56 -17.25 20.79
CA LYS A 3 0.07 -16.39 19.71
C LYS A 3 1.09 -15.26 19.57
N ASN A 4 1.94 -15.32 18.54
CA ASN A 4 2.65 -14.15 17.99
C ASN A 4 3.29 -14.53 16.65
N SER A 5 2.43 -14.71 15.64
CA SER A 5 2.71 -14.17 14.31
C SER A 5 2.12 -12.77 14.30
N GLU A 6 2.89 -11.74 13.97
CA GLU A 6 2.34 -10.44 13.58
C GLU A 6 1.59 -10.64 12.27
N SER A 7 0.38 -11.21 12.35
CA SER A 7 -0.47 -11.44 11.20
C SER A 7 -0.85 -10.07 10.63
N ILE A 8 -0.68 -9.91 9.32
CA ILE A 8 -1.04 -8.71 8.58
C ILE A 8 -2.44 -8.19 8.99
N ASP A 9 -2.53 -6.90 9.28
CA ASP A 9 -3.79 -6.31 9.73
C ASP A 9 -4.80 -6.17 8.58
N LYS A 10 -6.03 -5.76 8.89
CA LYS A 10 -7.08 -5.61 7.86
C LYS A 10 -6.68 -4.58 6.77
N GLY A 11 -5.84 -3.61 7.09
CA GLY A 11 -5.30 -2.63 6.15
C GLY A 11 -4.33 -3.29 5.18
N GLY A 12 -3.31 -3.96 5.72
CA GLY A 12 -2.31 -4.67 4.93
C GLY A 12 -2.93 -5.78 4.06
N VAL A 13 -3.94 -6.51 4.55
CA VAL A 13 -4.67 -7.49 3.73
C VAL A 13 -5.30 -6.82 2.50
N ALA A 14 -5.86 -5.62 2.65
CA ALA A 14 -6.43 -4.90 1.53
C ALA A 14 -5.35 -4.38 0.58
N GLU A 15 -4.23 -3.88 1.10
CA GLU A 15 -3.10 -3.46 0.26
C GLU A 15 -2.56 -4.62 -0.57
N GLU A 16 -2.39 -5.79 0.05
CA GLU A 16 -1.90 -6.99 -0.62
C GLU A 16 -2.89 -7.49 -1.69
N ALA A 17 -4.19 -7.49 -1.38
CA ALA A 17 -5.22 -7.87 -2.34
C ALA A 17 -5.27 -6.91 -3.55
N LEU A 18 -5.15 -5.60 -3.32
CA LEU A 18 -5.08 -4.63 -4.43
C LEU A 18 -3.76 -4.76 -5.20
N ARG A 19 -2.65 -5.08 -4.52
CA ARG A 19 -1.36 -5.37 -5.16
C ARG A 19 -1.50 -6.52 -6.14
N GLU A 20 -2.10 -7.64 -5.74
CA GLU A 20 -2.33 -8.79 -6.62
C GLU A 20 -3.33 -8.51 -7.74
N TYR A 21 -4.37 -7.72 -7.47
CA TYR A 21 -5.27 -7.26 -8.52
C TYR A 21 -4.52 -6.49 -9.63
N PHE A 22 -3.74 -5.47 -9.28
CA PHE A 22 -2.99 -4.69 -10.27
C PHE A 22 -1.91 -5.52 -10.98
N LYS A 23 -1.27 -6.45 -10.28
CA LYS A 23 -0.36 -7.43 -10.91
C LYS A 23 -1.06 -8.32 -11.92
N GLY A 24 -2.27 -8.80 -11.60
CA GLY A 24 -3.10 -9.57 -12.52
C GLY A 24 -3.48 -8.82 -13.79
N LEU A 25 -3.48 -7.48 -13.75
CA LEU A 25 -3.64 -6.60 -14.91
C LEU A 25 -2.33 -6.35 -15.69
N GLY A 26 -1.24 -7.04 -15.34
CA GLY A 26 0.06 -6.89 -15.99
C GLY A 26 0.89 -5.70 -15.48
N SER A 27 0.51 -5.09 -14.36
CA SER A 27 1.30 -4.01 -13.75
C SER A 27 2.40 -4.55 -12.85
N PHE A 28 3.50 -3.79 -12.72
CA PHE A 28 4.46 -3.98 -11.65
C PHE A 28 4.04 -3.14 -10.45
N VAL A 29 4.02 -3.72 -9.25
CA VAL A 29 3.45 -3.04 -8.07
C VAL A 29 4.37 -3.18 -6.87
N LEU A 30 4.72 -2.04 -6.29
CA LEU A 30 5.40 -1.95 -5.00
C LEU A 30 4.40 -1.53 -3.92
N ARG A 31 4.57 -2.02 -2.70
CA ARG A 31 3.74 -1.68 -1.53
C ARG A 31 4.57 -0.93 -0.49
N GLY A 32 3.96 0.04 0.19
CA GLY A 32 4.58 0.78 1.28
C GLY A 32 5.86 1.50 0.85
N VAL A 33 5.80 2.23 -0.26
CA VAL A 33 6.98 2.91 -0.82
C VAL A 33 7.29 4.16 0.02
N PRO A 34 8.45 4.23 0.68
CA PRO A 34 8.78 5.38 1.53
C PRO A 34 9.11 6.60 0.68
N VAL A 35 8.53 7.73 1.06
CA VAL A 35 8.78 9.06 0.51
C VAL A 35 9.59 9.85 1.52
N LYS A 36 10.74 10.34 1.06
CA LYS A 36 11.71 11.06 1.89
C LYS A 36 12.10 12.37 1.25
N GLU A 37 12.40 13.36 2.08
CA GLU A 37 13.05 14.61 1.68
C GLU A 37 14.43 14.63 2.36
N GLY A 38 15.48 14.41 1.58
CA GLY A 38 16.82 14.15 2.14
C GLY A 38 16.81 12.94 3.09
N SER A 39 17.17 13.15 4.35
CA SER A 39 17.16 12.13 5.40
C SER A 39 15.82 12.00 6.13
N GLU A 40 14.88 12.93 5.93
CA GLU A 40 13.62 12.98 6.67
C GLU A 40 12.57 12.09 6.02
N ALA A 41 11.90 11.27 6.85
CA ALA A 41 10.75 10.49 6.42
C ALA A 41 9.52 11.40 6.34
N VAL A 42 8.93 11.51 5.15
CA VAL A 42 7.74 12.33 4.91
C VAL A 42 6.48 11.49 5.10
N THR A 43 6.38 10.40 4.33
CA THR A 43 5.22 9.50 4.35
C THR A 43 5.51 8.23 3.56
N ASP A 44 4.55 7.32 3.49
CA ASP A 44 4.61 6.12 2.66
C ASP A 44 3.44 6.11 1.66
N ILE A 45 3.69 5.58 0.47
CA ILE A 45 2.67 5.33 -0.55
C ILE A 45 2.21 3.88 -0.44
N ASP A 46 0.92 3.66 -0.20
CA ASP A 46 0.36 2.32 0.00
C ASP A 46 0.66 1.42 -1.20
N LEU A 47 0.35 1.84 -2.43
CA LEU A 47 0.84 1.17 -3.65
C LEU A 47 1.41 2.14 -4.70
N TRP A 48 2.58 1.79 -5.23
CA TRP A 48 3.15 2.36 -6.44
C TRP A 48 2.93 1.39 -7.60
N VAL A 49 1.98 1.73 -8.47
CA VAL A 49 1.58 0.90 -9.60
C VAL A 49 2.22 1.43 -10.87
N TYR A 50 3.12 0.64 -11.43
CA TYR A 50 3.74 0.89 -12.71
C TYR A 50 3.03 0.06 -13.79
N THR A 51 2.38 0.73 -14.73
CA THR A 51 1.70 0.10 -15.86
C THR A 51 2.44 0.46 -17.15
N ARG A 52 2.72 -0.54 -17.98
CA ARG A 52 3.26 -0.32 -19.32
C ARG A 52 2.11 -0.04 -20.28
N SER A 53 1.79 1.24 -20.48
CA SER A 53 0.71 1.68 -21.37
C SER A 53 1.03 1.48 -22.85
N SER A 54 2.31 1.49 -23.23
CA SER A 54 2.76 1.14 -24.59
C SER A 54 4.23 0.68 -24.58
N PRO A 55 4.78 0.21 -25.72
CA PRO A 55 6.20 -0.13 -25.80
C PRO A 55 7.13 1.00 -25.37
N LEU A 56 6.71 2.26 -25.57
CA LEU A 56 7.49 3.48 -25.38
C LEU A 56 7.03 4.34 -24.21
N SER A 57 5.89 4.02 -23.59
CA SER A 57 5.32 4.82 -22.51
C SER A 57 5.08 3.99 -21.26
N ARG A 58 5.29 4.67 -20.13
CA ARG A 58 5.16 4.15 -18.78
C ARG A 58 4.18 5.04 -18.08
N HIS A 59 3.38 4.44 -17.21
CA HIS A 59 2.35 5.14 -16.48
C HIS A 59 2.43 4.75 -15.02
N VAL A 60 2.66 5.72 -14.14
CA VAL A 60 2.73 5.55 -12.69
C VAL A 60 1.43 6.00 -12.07
N THR A 61 0.81 5.11 -11.31
CA THR A 61 -0.37 5.41 -10.50
C THR A 61 -0.03 5.17 -9.04
N ILE A 62 -0.28 6.16 -8.19
CA ILE A 62 -0.21 5.98 -6.73
C ILE A 62 -1.60 5.65 -6.19
N VAL A 63 -1.68 4.70 -5.26
CA VAL A 63 -2.94 4.27 -4.66
C VAL A 63 -2.89 4.51 -3.17
N ASP A 64 -3.94 5.14 -2.66
CA ASP A 64 -4.22 5.29 -1.24
C ASP A 64 -5.34 4.33 -0.82
N ILE A 65 -5.07 3.48 0.16
CA ILE A 65 -5.94 2.37 0.57
C ILE A 65 -6.46 2.65 1.98
N LYS A 66 -7.80 2.71 2.10
CA LYS A 66 -8.46 2.85 3.39
C LYS A 66 -9.55 1.81 3.60
N ASN A 67 -9.21 0.79 4.36
CA ASN A 67 -10.14 -0.27 4.75
C ASN A 67 -10.98 0.11 6.00
N LYS A 68 -11.65 1.27 5.98
CA LYS A 68 -12.52 1.78 7.08
C LYS A 68 -13.78 2.46 6.55
N LYS A 69 -14.95 2.12 7.14
CA LYS A 69 -16.30 2.61 6.74
C LYS A 69 -16.50 4.13 6.73
N ARG A 70 -15.73 4.90 7.52
CA ARG A 70 -15.73 6.37 7.53
C ARG A 70 -14.29 6.86 7.38
N GLY A 71 -13.75 6.74 6.17
CA GLY A 71 -12.50 7.41 5.81
C GLY A 71 -12.70 8.93 5.73
N LYS A 72 -11.69 9.70 6.16
CA LYS A 72 -11.57 11.16 5.93
C LYS A 72 -11.34 11.43 4.44
N ALA A 73 -12.33 11.12 3.61
CA ALA A 73 -12.18 10.96 2.17
C ALA A 73 -11.82 12.27 1.45
N PHE A 74 -12.32 13.42 1.94
CA PHE A 74 -11.98 14.73 1.39
C PHE A 74 -10.52 15.08 1.65
N GLU A 75 -10.07 14.92 2.90
CA GLU A 75 -8.71 15.19 3.33
C GLU A 75 -7.73 14.25 2.63
N ARG A 76 -8.10 12.98 2.47
CA ARG A 76 -7.31 11.98 1.72
C ARG A 76 -7.15 12.36 0.26
N ALA A 77 -8.21 12.83 -0.38
CA ALA A 77 -8.13 13.30 -1.77
C ALA A 77 -7.21 14.52 -1.91
N ILE A 78 -7.30 15.51 -1.02
CA ILE A 78 -6.40 16.68 -1.03
C ILE A 78 -4.95 16.23 -0.81
N TRP A 79 -4.71 15.42 0.23
CA TRP A 79 -3.39 14.92 0.56
C TRP A 79 -2.78 14.10 -0.58
N LEU A 80 -3.56 13.18 -1.16
CA LEU A 80 -3.08 12.33 -2.25
C LEU A 80 -2.78 13.15 -3.51
N LYS A 81 -3.53 14.24 -3.77
CA LYS A 81 -3.21 15.14 -4.88
C LYS A 81 -1.87 15.84 -4.69
N GLY A 82 -1.61 16.30 -3.47
CA GLY A 82 -0.32 16.90 -3.11
C GLY A 82 0.81 15.89 -3.27
N LEU A 83 0.61 14.67 -2.78
CA LEU A 83 1.58 13.59 -2.92
C LEU A 83 1.83 13.22 -4.39
N GLN A 84 0.77 13.11 -5.20
CA GLN A 84 0.86 12.86 -6.64
C GLN A 84 1.79 13.88 -7.31
N ALA A 85 1.58 15.17 -7.02
CA ALA A 85 2.40 16.24 -7.57
C ALA A 85 3.86 16.17 -7.08
N ALA A 86 4.07 15.87 -5.80
CA ALA A 86 5.41 15.80 -5.20
C ALA A 86 6.26 14.66 -5.80
N VAL A 87 5.65 13.51 -6.09
CA VAL A 87 6.37 12.33 -6.62
C VAL A 87 6.31 12.20 -8.15
N GLY A 88 5.63 13.11 -8.84
CA GLY A 88 5.49 13.10 -10.29
C GLY A 88 4.70 11.91 -10.84
N ALA A 89 3.70 11.42 -10.10
CA ALA A 89 2.85 10.32 -10.55
C ALA A 89 1.80 10.79 -11.55
N ASP A 90 1.57 10.02 -12.62
CA ASP A 90 0.64 10.34 -13.68
C ASP A 90 -0.82 10.31 -13.20
N ASP A 91 -1.17 9.34 -12.35
CA ASP A 91 -2.50 9.20 -11.77
C ASP A 91 -2.46 8.96 -10.24
N ALA A 92 -3.60 9.25 -9.61
CA ALA A 92 -3.86 8.96 -8.21
C ALA A 92 -5.20 8.23 -8.05
N VAL A 93 -5.24 7.22 -7.17
CA VAL A 93 -6.44 6.44 -6.86
C VAL A 93 -6.67 6.41 -5.36
N VAL A 94 -7.89 6.70 -4.92
CA VAL A 94 -8.35 6.39 -3.55
C VAL A 94 -9.17 5.10 -3.59
N ALA A 95 -8.78 4.10 -2.82
CA ALA A 95 -9.47 2.82 -2.68
C ALA A 95 -10.02 2.68 -1.26
N THR A 96 -11.35 2.72 -1.10
CA THR A 96 -11.96 2.78 0.24
C THR A 96 -13.30 2.08 0.33
N GLN A 97 -13.59 1.51 1.50
CA GLN A 97 -14.93 1.07 1.88
C GLN A 97 -15.75 2.26 2.38
N GLY A 98 -16.78 2.70 1.67
CA GLY A 98 -17.80 3.60 2.21
C GLY A 98 -17.59 5.10 1.98
N ALA A 99 -16.98 5.50 0.86
CA ALA A 99 -17.04 6.91 0.44
C ALA A 99 -18.48 7.33 0.11
N ARG A 100 -18.86 8.55 0.50
CA ARG A 100 -20.14 9.17 0.11
C ARG A 100 -20.02 9.74 -1.32
N ASP A 101 -21.13 9.87 -2.03
CA ASP A 101 -21.21 10.49 -3.36
C ASP A 101 -20.53 11.85 -3.45
N SER A 102 -20.63 12.66 -2.39
CA SER A 102 -19.97 13.97 -2.32
C SER A 102 -18.44 13.86 -2.33
N ALA A 103 -17.86 12.83 -1.71
CA ALA A 103 -16.43 12.57 -1.74
C ALA A 103 -15.97 12.08 -3.12
N PHE A 104 -16.77 11.25 -3.80
CA PHE A 104 -16.50 10.83 -5.18
C PHE A 104 -16.47 12.02 -6.14
N LYS A 105 -17.49 12.90 -6.06
CA LYS A 105 -17.55 14.13 -6.87
C LYS A 105 -16.35 15.03 -6.60
N PHE A 106 -15.96 15.17 -5.34
CA PHE A 106 -14.80 15.96 -4.95
C PHE A 106 -13.48 15.39 -5.50
N ALA A 107 -13.24 14.09 -5.32
CA ALA A 107 -12.05 13.41 -5.84
C ALA A 107 -11.96 13.51 -7.37
N SER A 108 -13.08 13.27 -8.07
CA SER A 108 -13.16 13.43 -9.53
C SER A 108 -12.78 14.84 -9.98
N ARG A 109 -13.21 15.88 -9.24
CA ARG A 109 -12.86 17.27 -9.50
C ARG A 109 -11.37 17.57 -9.33
N LEU A 110 -10.66 16.78 -8.49
CA LEU A 110 -9.21 16.82 -8.34
C LEU A 110 -8.48 15.89 -9.32
N GLN A 111 -9.22 15.26 -10.25
CA GLN A 111 -8.72 14.25 -11.18
C GLN A 111 -8.12 13.03 -10.44
N ILE A 112 -8.70 12.68 -9.30
CA ILE A 112 -8.37 11.47 -8.53
C ILE A 112 -9.43 10.43 -8.83
N LYS A 113 -8.98 9.25 -9.25
CA LYS A 113 -9.83 8.09 -9.49
C LYS A 113 -10.25 7.50 -8.14
N VAL A 114 -11.45 6.96 -8.06
CA VAL A 114 -11.92 6.33 -6.82
C VAL A 114 -12.39 4.92 -7.10
N LEU A 115 -11.84 3.97 -6.36
CA LEU A 115 -12.28 2.59 -6.36
C LEU A 115 -13.38 2.46 -5.30
N SER A 116 -14.62 2.32 -5.77
CA SER A 116 -15.83 2.34 -4.94
C SER A 116 -15.93 1.11 -4.04
N SER A 117 -16.74 1.19 -2.99
CA SER A 117 -16.90 0.12 -1.99
C SER A 117 -17.21 -1.24 -2.62
N GLY A 118 -18.12 -1.30 -3.60
CA GLY A 118 -18.51 -2.57 -4.22
C GLY A 118 -17.36 -3.22 -4.99
N VAL A 119 -16.58 -2.44 -5.74
CA VAL A 119 -15.40 -2.94 -6.46
C VAL A 119 -14.29 -3.30 -5.47
N PHE A 120 -14.10 -2.47 -4.44
CA PHE A 120 -13.09 -2.68 -3.40
C PHE A 120 -13.32 -4.00 -2.67
N ASP A 121 -14.55 -4.20 -2.20
CA ASP A 121 -14.94 -5.40 -1.46
C ASP A 121 -14.81 -6.65 -2.33
N ALA A 122 -15.16 -6.56 -3.62
CA ALA A 122 -15.00 -7.65 -4.57
C ALA A 122 -13.51 -8.02 -4.80
N ILE A 123 -12.64 -7.02 -4.97
CA ILE A 123 -11.19 -7.23 -5.12
C ILE A 123 -10.62 -7.85 -3.85
N VAL A 124 -10.86 -7.24 -2.69
CA VAL A 124 -10.35 -7.76 -1.42
C VAL A 124 -10.82 -9.19 -1.21
N LYS A 125 -12.11 -9.48 -1.38
CA LYS A 125 -12.64 -10.84 -1.23
C LYS A 125 -11.96 -11.86 -2.17
N ARG A 126 -11.67 -11.47 -3.41
CA ARG A 126 -11.08 -12.37 -4.41
C ARG A 126 -9.59 -12.63 -4.18
N TYR A 127 -8.83 -11.60 -3.83
CA TYR A 127 -7.38 -11.66 -3.81
C TYR A 127 -6.77 -11.80 -2.40
N SER A 128 -7.57 -11.74 -1.33
CA SER A 128 -7.07 -11.96 0.05
C SER A 128 -6.74 -13.43 0.36
N THR A 129 -7.12 -14.37 -0.50
CA THR A 129 -7.09 -15.81 -0.21
C THR A 129 -5.96 -16.59 -0.90
N GLU A 130 -5.12 -15.95 -1.71
CA GLU A 130 -3.99 -16.62 -2.39
C GLU A 130 -2.78 -16.75 -1.46
N GLY A 131 -2.94 -17.61 -0.46
CA GLY A 131 -1.97 -17.89 0.61
C GLY A 131 -0.81 -18.78 0.21
N GLN A 132 -0.07 -18.42 -0.84
CA GLN A 132 1.23 -19.05 -1.14
C GLN A 132 2.43 -18.15 -0.85
N ARG A 133 2.24 -16.82 -0.82
CA ARG A 133 3.31 -15.87 -0.55
C ARG A 133 3.21 -15.36 0.89
N LEU A 134 4.35 -15.30 1.58
CA LEU A 134 4.46 -14.60 2.85
C LEU A 134 4.36 -13.09 2.61
N SER A 135 3.56 -12.39 3.41
CA SER A 135 3.57 -10.92 3.44
C SER A 135 4.92 -10.40 3.94
N LEU A 136 5.19 -9.10 3.77
CA LEU A 136 6.41 -8.50 4.31
C LEU A 136 6.45 -8.63 5.84
N GLU A 137 5.31 -8.39 6.49
CA GLU A 137 5.13 -8.52 7.93
C GLU A 137 5.38 -9.96 8.40
N ASP A 138 4.89 -10.96 7.65
CA ASP A 138 5.16 -12.37 7.95
C ASP A 138 6.64 -12.71 7.80
N ILE A 139 7.30 -12.21 6.74
CA ILE A 139 8.74 -12.42 6.50
C ILE A 139 9.55 -11.74 7.60
N GLU A 140 9.26 -10.49 7.94
CA GLU A 140 9.95 -9.76 9.00
C GLU A 140 9.78 -10.45 10.35
N GLY A 141 8.56 -10.90 10.66
CA GLY A 141 8.25 -11.66 11.87
C GLY A 141 9.01 -12.98 11.97
N GLN A 142 9.30 -13.64 10.84
CA GLN A 142 10.16 -14.83 10.78
C GLN A 142 11.64 -14.45 10.90
N TRP A 143 12.08 -13.44 10.14
CA TRP A 143 13.47 -12.97 10.07
C TRP A 143 13.99 -12.52 11.44
N ARG A 144 13.19 -11.78 12.20
CA ARG A 144 13.53 -11.35 13.58
C ARG A 144 13.80 -12.51 14.53
N LYS A 145 13.24 -13.69 14.25
CA LYS A 145 13.41 -14.91 15.07
C LYS A 145 14.60 -15.77 14.63
N VAL A 146 15.21 -15.48 13.47
CA VAL A 146 16.38 -16.21 12.99
C VAL A 146 17.56 -15.94 13.94
N THR A 147 18.24 -17.01 14.35
CA THR A 147 19.41 -16.93 15.22
C THR A 147 20.68 -17.07 14.37
N LEU A 148 21.62 -16.15 14.54
CA LEU A 148 22.94 -16.17 13.90
C LEU A 148 24.01 -16.16 15.01
N GLY A 149 24.62 -17.32 15.26
CA GLY A 149 25.57 -17.48 16.38
C GLY A 149 24.87 -17.33 17.75
N PRO A 150 25.38 -16.49 18.67
CA PRO A 150 24.81 -16.33 20.00
C PRO A 150 23.62 -15.35 20.07
N SER A 151 23.30 -14.65 18.98
CA SER A 151 22.30 -13.58 18.97
C SER A 151 21.29 -13.79 17.84
N ASN A 152 20.10 -13.23 17.98
CA ASN A 152 19.13 -13.19 16.89
C ASN A 152 19.37 -11.98 15.98
N VAL A 153 18.81 -12.04 14.77
CA VAL A 153 19.02 -10.98 13.77
C VAL A 153 18.47 -9.63 14.24
N ALA A 154 17.38 -9.60 15.02
CA ALA A 154 16.85 -8.34 15.55
C ALA A 154 17.86 -7.62 16.45
N THR A 155 18.50 -8.35 17.37
CA THR A 155 19.54 -7.80 18.25
C THR A 155 20.76 -7.31 17.46
N LEU A 156 21.16 -8.04 16.42
CA LEU A 156 22.26 -7.62 15.56
C LEU A 156 21.96 -6.32 14.80
N MET A 157 20.74 -6.18 14.25
CA MET A 157 20.34 -4.96 13.53
C MET A 157 20.21 -3.73 14.43
N GLU A 158 19.78 -3.91 15.67
CA GLU A 158 19.70 -2.83 16.65
C GLU A 158 21.09 -2.34 17.05
N THR A 159 22.04 -3.26 17.21
CA THR A 159 23.45 -2.93 17.50
C THR A 159 24.10 -2.18 16.33
N ALA A 160 23.87 -2.64 15.09
CA ALA A 160 24.44 -2.01 13.88
C ALA A 160 23.83 -0.63 13.53
N ARG A 161 22.69 -0.25 14.13
CA ARG A 161 22.10 1.10 13.96
C ARG A 161 22.67 2.14 14.93
N LEU A 162 23.41 1.70 15.95
CA LEU A 162 24.04 2.54 16.96
C LEU A 162 25.50 2.88 16.64
N GLU A 163 26.07 2.27 15.60
CA GLU A 163 27.37 2.58 14.99
C GLU A 163 27.20 3.55 13.80
#